data_AF-A0A957ACK7-F1
#
_entry.id   AF-A0A957ACK7-F1
#
_cell.length_a   1.000
_cell.length_b   1.000
_cell.length_c   1.000
_cell.angle_alpha   90.00
_cell.angle_beta   90.00
_cell.angle_gamma   90.00
#
_symmetry.space_group_name_H-M   'P 1'
#
loop_
_entity.id
_entity.type
_entity.pdbx_description
1 polymer ?
#
loop_
_entity_poly.entity_id
_entity_poly.type
_entity_poly.pdbx_seq_one_letter_code
_entity_poly.pdbx_strand_id
1 'polypeptide(L)' 'SWLRAWLSPRTLGHYLRAALVQRRLPRRPEADTLQLGGDIIIDPEGIIRFVHRSVEPADRPDVRTVVKELFG' A
#
# COMPACT_ATOMS: atom_id res chain seq x y z
N SER A 1 4.63 7.86 10.41
CA SER A 1 3.98 8.52 11.58
C SER A 1 2.60 7.92 11.71
N TRP A 2 2.19 7.57 12.94
CA TRP A 2 0.89 6.94 13.23
C TRP A 2 -0.30 7.73 12.66
N LEU A 3 -0.20 9.06 12.61
CA LEU A 3 -1.18 9.95 11.98
C LEU A 3 -1.41 9.61 10.50
N ARG A 4 -0.32 9.41 9.73
CA ARG A 4 -0.42 9.03 8.31
C ARG A 4 -0.92 7.60 8.13
N ALA A 5 -0.68 6.71 9.09
CA ALA A 5 -1.16 5.34 9.00
C ALA A 5 -2.68 5.26 9.17
N TRP A 6 -3.23 5.99 10.16
CA TRP A 6 -4.62 5.83 10.58
C TRP A 6 -5.58 6.94 10.15
N LEU A 7 -5.09 8.18 10.02
CA LEU A 7 -5.91 9.36 9.73
C LEU A 7 -5.80 9.84 8.27
N SER A 8 -5.18 9.04 7.40
CA SER A 8 -5.11 9.41 6.00
C SER A 8 -6.50 9.34 5.35
N PRO A 9 -6.87 10.30 4.48
CA PRO A 9 -8.17 10.29 3.81
C PRO A 9 -8.43 9.00 3.01
N ARG A 10 -7.37 8.40 2.45
CA ARG A 10 -7.46 7.15 1.69
C ARG A 10 -7.70 5.95 2.60
N THR A 11 -6.99 5.86 3.73
CA THR A 11 -7.22 4.80 4.73
C THR A 11 -8.64 4.88 5.28
N LEU A 12 -9.09 6.09 5.65
CA LEU A 12 -10.46 6.31 6.14
C LEU A 12 -11.51 5.98 5.07
N GLY A 13 -11.31 6.42 3.83
CA GLY A 13 -12.19 6.12 2.70
C GLY A 13 -12.29 4.62 2.40
N HIS A 14 -11.19 3.88 2.52
CA HIS A 14 -11.18 2.43 2.38
C HIS A 14 -12.07 1.76 3.43
N TYR A 15 -11.92 2.13 4.72
CA TYR A 15 -12.73 1.56 5.80
C TYR A 15 -14.21 1.97 5.72
N LEU A 16 -14.50 3.22 5.35
CA LEU A 16 -15.87 3.68 5.12
C LEU A 16 -16.54 2.89 4.00
N ARG A 17 -15.85 2.66 2.89
CA ARG A 17 -16.36 1.85 1.77
C ARG A 17 -16.60 0.40 2.21
N ALA A 18 -15.67 -0.19 2.95
CA ALA A 18 -15.82 -1.56 3.46
C ALA A 18 -17.02 -1.70 4.41
N ALA A 19 -17.21 -0.73 5.31
CA ALA A 19 -18.34 -0.73 6.25
C ALA A 19 -19.69 -0.52 5.54
N LEU A 20 -19.78 0.47 4.65
CA LEU A 20 -21.05 0.87 4.03
C LEU A 20 -21.45 -0.03 2.87
N VAL A 21 -20.51 -0.42 2.01
CA VAL A 21 -20.79 -1.20 0.79
C VAL A 21 -20.72 -2.69 1.06
N GLN A 22 -19.71 -3.13 1.83
CA GLN A 22 -19.44 -4.55 2.04
C GLN A 22 -19.99 -5.08 3.37
N ARG A 23 -20.59 -4.21 4.20
CA ARG A 23 -21.05 -4.51 5.57
C ARG A 23 -20.01 -5.26 6.41
N ARG A 24 -18.74 -5.00 6.15
CA ARG A 24 -17.62 -5.69 6.77
C ARG A 24 -16.87 -4.71 7.66
N LEU A 25 -16.90 -4.98 8.96
CA LEU A 25 -16.13 -4.20 9.93
C LEU A 25 -14.64 -4.58 9.86
N PRO A 26 -13.74 -3.61 10.09
CA PRO A 26 -12.32 -3.89 10.23
C PRO A 26 -12.05 -4.85 11.39
N ARG A 27 -11.19 -5.84 11.15
CA ARG A 27 -10.65 -6.69 12.21
C ARG A 27 -9.55 -5.95 12.97
N ARG A 28 -9.26 -6.40 14.19
CA ARG A 28 -8.11 -5.89 14.93
C ARG A 28 -6.82 -6.18 14.15
N PRO A 29 -5.87 -5.24 14.08
CA PRO A 29 -4.56 -5.50 13.49
C PRO A 29 -3.86 -6.63 14.24
N GLU A 30 -3.32 -7.59 13.50
CA GLU A 30 -2.55 -8.72 14.05
C GLU A 30 -1.03 -8.45 14.02
N ALA A 31 -0.59 -7.39 13.35
CA ALA A 31 0.80 -7.01 13.15
C ALA A 31 1.02 -5.51 13.41
N ASP A 32 2.29 -5.08 13.45
CA ASP A 32 2.65 -3.67 13.65
C ASP A 32 2.18 -2.82 12.46
N THR A 33 1.16 -1.98 12.70
CA THR A 33 0.59 -1.07 11.70
C THR A 33 1.53 0.06 11.27
N LEU A 34 2.65 0.26 11.97
CA LEU A 34 3.69 1.21 11.60
C LEU A 34 4.74 0.61 10.67
N GLN A 35 4.78 -0.72 10.53
CA GLN A 35 5.59 -1.40 9.53
C GLN A 35 4.91 -1.26 8.16
N LEU A 36 5.08 -0.10 7.56
CA LEU A 36 4.61 0.18 6.21
C LEU A 36 5.46 -0.62 5.21
N GLY A 37 4.77 -1.35 4.33
CA GLY A 37 5.43 -2.11 3.27
C GLY A 37 5.96 -1.23 2.14
N GLY A 38 6.18 -1.84 0.99
CA GLY A 38 6.55 -1.18 -0.24
C GLY A 38 6.61 -2.21 -1.36
N ASP A 39 6.88 -1.73 -2.56
CA ASP A 39 6.93 -2.54 -3.77
C ASP A 39 8.32 -2.34 -4.40
N ILE A 40 9.01 -3.43 -4.71
CA ILE A 40 10.38 -3.42 -5.27
C ILE A 40 10.39 -4.32 -6.51
N ILE A 41 11.03 -3.84 -7.58
CA ILE A 41 11.30 -4.65 -8.78
C ILE A 41 12.81 -4.89 -8.84
N ILE A 42 13.17 -6.16 -8.97
CA ILE A 42 14.54 -6.64 -9.09
C ILE A 42 14.63 -7.40 -10.41
N ASP A 43 15.64 -7.10 -11.22
CA ASP A 43 15.89 -7.82 -12.48
C ASP A 43 16.58 -9.18 -12.25
N PRO A 44 16.70 -10.05 -13.28
CA PRO A 44 17.34 -11.35 -13.14
C PRO A 44 18.80 -11.30 -12.69
N GLU A 45 19.51 -10.20 -12.94
CA GLU A 45 20.88 -9.96 -12.50
C GLU A 45 20.96 -9.52 -11.02
N GLY A 46 19.82 -9.32 -10.36
CA GLY A 46 19.71 -8.94 -8.96
C GLY A 46 19.79 -7.42 -8.73
N ILE A 47 19.66 -6.60 -9.78
CA ILE A 47 19.70 -5.14 -9.69
C ILE A 47 18.30 -4.60 -9.40
N ILE A 48 18.24 -3.67 -8.46
CA ILE A 48 17.00 -2.96 -8.12
C ILE A 48 16.68 -1.97 -9.24
N ARG A 49 15.57 -2.20 -9.95
CA ARG A 49 15.08 -1.33 -11.04
C ARG A 49 14.10 -0.28 -10.54
N PHE A 50 13.32 -0.61 -9.51
CA PHE A 50 12.28 0.25 -8.98
C PHE A 50 12.07 0.03 -7.48
N VAL A 51 11.80 1.12 -6.76
CA VAL A 51 11.43 1.11 -5.33
C VAL A 51 10.29 2.09 -5.10
N HIS A 52 9.14 1.58 -4.64
CA HIS A 52 8.05 2.38 -4.09
C HIS A 52 7.97 2.16 -2.58
N ARG A 53 8.36 3.16 -1.80
CA ARG A 53 8.22 3.10 -0.34
C ARG A 53 6.83 3.60 0.06
N SER A 54 5.97 2.72 0.58
CA SER A 54 4.63 3.12 0.99
C SER A 54 4.70 4.16 2.12
N VAL A 55 3.92 5.23 1.98
CA VAL A 55 3.83 6.31 2.99
C VAL A 55 2.63 6.13 3.93
N GLU A 56 1.67 5.30 3.53
CA GLU A 56 0.45 4.93 4.26
C GLU A 56 0.02 3.48 3.89
N PRO A 57 -0.84 2.81 4.67
CA PRO A 57 -1.19 1.40 4.45
C PRO A 57 -1.82 1.09 3.09
N ALA A 58 -2.58 2.04 2.53
CA ALA A 58 -3.24 1.90 1.24
C ALA A 58 -2.39 2.42 0.06
N ASP A 59 -1.19 2.93 0.33
CA ASP A 59 -0.32 3.48 -0.71
C ASP A 59 0.39 2.37 -1.48
N ARG A 60 0.07 2.34 -2.78
CA ARG A 60 0.59 1.42 -3.78
C ARG A 60 0.97 2.21 -5.02
N PRO A 61 2.02 1.80 -5.76
CA PRO A 61 2.36 2.43 -7.03
C PRO A 61 1.23 2.23 -8.05
N ASP A 62 1.15 3.12 -9.03
CA ASP A 62 0.21 2.96 -10.14
C ASP A 62 0.58 1.74 -10.98
N VAL A 63 -0.42 0.96 -11.38
CA VAL A 63 -0.22 -0.27 -12.18
C VAL A 63 0.53 0.02 -13.48
N ARG A 64 0.32 1.17 -14.12
CA ARG A 64 1.01 1.50 -15.37
C ARG A 64 2.49 1.75 -15.13
N THR A 65 2.85 2.34 -13.99
CA THR A 65 4.25 2.48 -13.59
C THR A 65 4.89 1.11 -13.40
N VAL A 66 4.23 0.21 -12.67
CA VAL A 66 4.76 -1.15 -12.44
C VAL A 66 4.96 -1.91 -13.76
N VAL A 67 3.97 -1.88 -14.65
CA VAL A 67 4.07 -2.55 -15.96
C VAL A 67 5.19 -1.95 -16.80
N LYS A 68 5.37 -0.63 -16.78
CA LYS A 68 6.47 0.03 -17.49
C LYS A 68 7.84 -0.42 -16.96
N GLU A 69 8.02 -0.49 -15.65
CA GLU A 69 9.30 -0.90 -15.05
C GLU A 69 9.60 -2.40 -15.22
N LEU A 70 8.57 -3.24 -15.45
CA LEU A 70 8.74 -4.68 -15.70
C LEU A 70 9.12 -5.01 -17.16
N PHE A 71 8.68 -4.21 -18.13
CA PHE A 71 8.77 -4.54 -19.56
C PHE A 71 9.43 -3.46 -20.42
N GLY A 72 9.79 -2.31 -19.86
CA GLY A 72 10.48 -1.21 -20.53
C GLY A 72 11.99 -1.27 -20.35
#